data_AF-A0A834SRY3-F1
#
_entry.id   AF-A0A834SRY3-F1
#
_cell.length_a   1.000
_cell.length_b   1.000
_cell.length_c   1.000
_cell.angle_alpha   90.00
_cell.angle_beta   90.00
_cell.angle_gamma   90.00
#
_symmetry.space_group_name_H-M   'P 1'
#
loop_
_entity.id
_entity.type
_entity.pdbx_description
1 polymer ?
#
loop_
_entity_poly.entity_id
_entity_poly.type
_entity_poly.pdbx_seq_one_letter_code
_entity_poly.pdbx_strand_id
1 'polypeptide(L)'
;MAERSNKKTEAFVGTGRNNIQVHVDNGKIVEISGQWKQREPKAKDWRCGHWWDDGYVRRLEMPEDADWRNIEAHLYNDILLEIKNTKEATGL
;
A
#
# COMPACT_ATOMS: atom_id res chain seq x y z
N MET A 1 -9.90 -20.82 13.49
CA MET A 1 -8.61 -21.02 12.79
C MET A 1 -8.32 -19.69 12.10
N ALA A 2 -7.30 -18.95 12.54
CA ALA A 2 -6.94 -17.69 11.90
C ALA A 2 -5.99 -18.01 10.75
N GLU A 3 -6.49 -17.90 9.52
CA GLU A 3 -5.70 -18.02 8.31
C GLU A 3 -4.61 -16.94 8.35
N ARG A 4 -3.35 -17.37 8.50
CA ARG A 4 -2.20 -16.46 8.43
C ARG A 4 -2.08 -16.04 6.97
N SER A 5 -2.74 -14.94 6.62
CA SER A 5 -2.47 -14.24 5.37
C SER A 5 -0.98 -13.90 5.33
N ASN A 6 -0.27 -14.45 4.35
CA ASN A 6 1.12 -14.17 4.10
C ASN A 6 1.24 -12.70 3.68
N LYS A 7 1.43 -11.85 4.69
CA LYS A 7 1.59 -10.40 4.53
C LYS A 7 2.99 -10.14 3.98
N LYS A 8 3.13 -10.15 2.65
CA LYS A 8 4.35 -9.67 2.00
C LYS A 8 4.26 -8.13 1.96
N THR A 9 5.09 -7.49 2.78
CA THR A 9 5.25 -6.03 2.80
C THR A 9 6.49 -5.71 1.98
N GLU A 10 6.31 -5.24 0.75
CA GLU A 10 7.42 -4.77 -0.07
C GLU A 10 7.14 -3.33 -0.51
N ALA A 11 8.20 -2.51 -0.47
CA ALA A 11 8.29 -1.06 -0.64
C ALA A 11 7.84 -0.21 0.57
N PHE A 12 8.73 -0.11 1.57
CA PHE A 12 8.76 1.06 2.46
C PHE A 12 9.45 2.20 1.70
N VAL A 13 8.68 3.03 0.99
CA VAL A 13 9.21 4.28 0.44
C VAL A 13 9.31 5.26 1.61
N GLY A 14 10.35 5.10 2.42
CA GLY A 14 10.53 5.85 3.66
C GLY A 14 11.97 6.27 3.87
N THR A 15 12.51 7.07 2.94
CA THR A 15 13.72 7.88 3.15
C THR A 15 13.40 9.39 3.20
N GLY A 16 12.14 9.77 3.47
CA GLY A 16 11.68 11.17 3.56
C GLY A 16 10.47 11.39 4.50
N ARG A 17 9.97 12.64 4.59
CA ARG A 17 8.87 13.13 5.48
C ARG A 17 7.50 12.45 5.30
N ASN A 18 7.40 11.47 4.42
CA ASN A 18 6.14 10.88 3.99
C ASN A 18 5.96 9.48 4.59
N ASN A 19 4.77 9.21 5.11
CA ASN A 19 4.41 7.97 5.81
C ASN A 19 3.51 7.05 4.97
N ILE A 20 3.66 7.14 3.66
CA ILE A 20 2.88 6.36 2.70
C ILE A 20 3.32 4.89 2.77
N GLN A 21 2.35 3.99 2.85
CA GLN A 21 2.53 2.55 2.78
C GLN A 21 1.71 2.03 1.61
N VAL A 22 2.36 1.24 0.75
CA VAL A 22 1.71 0.54 -0.34
C VAL A 22 1.75 -0.95 -0.03
N HIS A 23 0.62 -1.63 -0.18
CA HIS A 23 0.50 -3.06 0.10
C HIS A 23 -0.36 -3.73 -0.97
N VAL A 24 0.00 -4.96 -1.33
CA VAL A 24 -0.77 -5.78 -2.26
C VAL A 24 -1.52 -6.86 -1.47
N ASP A 25 -2.83 -6.72 -1.42
CA ASP A 25 -3.75 -7.64 -0.74
C ASP A 25 -4.19 -8.75 -1.70
N ASN A 26 -3.77 -9.98 -1.40
CA ASN A 26 -4.07 -11.22 -2.14
C ASN A 26 -3.84 -11.14 -3.66
N GLY A 27 -2.89 -10.30 -4.10
CA GLY A 27 -2.58 -10.10 -5.52
C GLY A 27 -3.66 -9.37 -6.32
N LYS A 28 -4.75 -8.92 -5.68
CA LYS A 28 -5.91 -8.33 -6.36
C LYS A 28 -6.11 -6.85 -6.08
N ILE A 29 -5.68 -6.39 -4.90
CA ILE A 29 -5.93 -5.03 -4.47
C ILE A 29 -4.62 -4.38 -4.08
N VAL A 30 -4.34 -3.21 -4.63
CA VAL A 30 -3.31 -2.32 -4.11
C VAL A 30 -3.94 -1.38 -3.10
N GLU A 31 -3.56 -1.54 -1.84
CA GLU A 31 -3.87 -0.62 -0.76
C GLU A 31 -2.79 0.43 -0.63
N ILE A 32 -3.20 1.70 -0.60
CA ILE A 32 -2.35 2.86 -0.35
C ILE A 32 -2.86 3.49 0.94
N SER A 33 -2.01 3.56 1.96
CA SER A 33 -2.39 4.10 3.28
C SER A 33 -1.32 4.99 3.89
N GLY A 34 -1.73 5.89 4.78
CA GLY A 34 -0.83 6.77 5.52
C GLY A 34 -1.59 7.63 6.52
N GLN A 35 -0.89 8.28 7.45
CA GLN A 35 -1.49 9.20 8.41
C GLN A 35 -1.30 10.65 7.96
N TRP A 36 -2.25 11.54 8.21
CA TRP A 36 -2.07 12.97 7.87
C TRP A 36 -1.10 13.68 8.82
N LYS A 37 -1.01 13.21 10.06
CA LYS A 37 -0.19 13.80 11.12
C LYS A 37 0.53 12.66 11.85
N GLN A 38 1.86 12.68 11.90
CA GLN A 38 2.60 11.90 12.89
C GLN A 38 2.45 12.56 14.27
N ARG A 39 1.24 12.54 14.85
CA ARG A 39 1.04 12.99 16.21
C ARG A 39 1.02 11.79 17.16
N GLU A 40 2.05 11.80 17.99
CA GLU A 40 2.29 11.00 19.17
C GLU A 40 2.75 9.55 18.97
N PRO A 41 3.93 9.17 19.50
CA PRO A 41 4.48 7.81 19.42
C PRO A 41 3.69 6.75 20.21
N LYS A 42 2.55 7.13 20.82
CA LYS A 42 1.68 6.25 21.63
C LYS A 42 0.27 6.08 21.05
N ALA A 43 -0.01 6.60 19.86
CA ALA A 43 -1.31 6.37 19.24
C ALA A 43 -1.55 4.87 19.07
N LYS A 44 -2.62 4.38 19.71
CA LYS A 44 -3.31 3.12 19.41
C LYS A 44 -3.36 2.96 17.88
N ASP A 45 -3.21 1.73 17.35
CA ASP A 45 -3.20 1.48 15.90
C ASP A 45 -4.27 2.35 15.21
N TRP A 46 -3.82 3.37 14.48
CA TRP A 46 -4.67 4.43 13.91
C TRP A 46 -5.68 3.88 12.91
N ARG A 47 -5.46 2.64 12.45
CA ARG A 47 -6.39 1.90 11.60
C ARG A 47 -7.59 1.34 12.37
N CYS A 48 -7.58 1.39 13.71
CA CYS A 48 -8.69 0.95 14.55
C CYS A 48 -9.68 2.09 14.80
N GLY A 49 -10.96 1.88 14.49
CA GLY A 49 -12.02 2.87 14.70
C GLY A 49 -12.21 3.78 13.48
N HIS A 50 -12.32 5.09 13.71
CA HIS A 50 -12.51 6.10 12.66
C HIS A 50 -11.19 6.47 11.98
N TRP A 51 -10.60 5.50 11.27
CA TRP A 51 -9.30 5.66 10.62
C TRP A 51 -9.20 6.88 9.67
N TRP A 52 -10.33 7.37 9.15
CA TRP A 52 -10.40 8.56 8.29
C TRP A 52 -10.12 9.89 9.01
N ASP A 53 -10.20 9.92 10.36
CA ASP A 53 -9.88 11.11 11.15
C ASP A 53 -8.35 11.29 11.29
N ASP A 54 -7.60 10.19 11.29
CA ASP A 54 -6.16 10.16 11.53
C ASP A 54 -5.33 9.95 10.26
N GLY A 55 -5.96 9.44 9.19
CA GLY A 55 -5.24 9.08 7.96
C GLY A 55 -6.13 8.84 6.76
N TYR A 56 -5.56 8.13 5.80
CA TYR A 56 -6.20 7.76 4.56
C TYR A 56 -5.91 6.31 4.20
N VAL A 57 -6.89 5.73 3.49
CA VAL A 57 -6.80 4.44 2.83
C VAL A 57 -7.46 4.61 1.45
N ARG A 58 -6.77 4.12 0.41
CA ARG A 58 -7.29 3.96 -0.94
C ARG A 58 -7.02 2.53 -1.38
N ARG A 59 -8.00 1.90 -2.03
CA ARG A 59 -7.90 0.54 -2.56
C ARG A 59 -8.17 0.60 -4.05
N LEU A 60 -7.23 0.08 -4.82
CA LEU A 60 -7.32 -0.01 -6.27
C LEU A 60 -7.36 -1.49 -6.66
N GLU A 61 -8.32 -1.88 -7.46
CA GLU A 61 -8.35 -3.23 -8.02
C GLU A 61 -7.32 -3.35 -9.14
N MET A 62 -6.54 -4.41 -9.08
CA MET A 62 -5.56 -4.75 -10.11
C MET A 62 -6.26 -5.42 -11.29
N PRO A 63 -5.77 -5.18 -12.52
CA PRO A 63 -6.14 -6.01 -13.66
C PRO A 63 -5.89 -7.51 -13.38
N GLU A 64 -6.72 -8.38 -13.93
CA GLU A 64 -6.59 -9.84 -13.75
C GLU A 64 -5.27 -10.38 -14.31
N ASP A 65 -4.72 -9.73 -15.34
CA ASP A 65 -3.46 -10.07 -16.00
C ASP A 65 -2.26 -9.35 -15.39
N ALA A 66 -2.40 -8.69 -14.23
CA ALA A 66 -1.29 -7.99 -13.61
C ALA A 66 -0.34 -8.93 -12.87
N ASP A 67 0.95 -8.77 -13.11
CA ASP A 67 2.00 -9.43 -12.35
C ASP A 67 2.18 -8.69 -11.01
N TRP A 68 1.35 -9.09 -10.06
CA TRP A 68 1.35 -8.49 -8.73
C TRP A 68 2.65 -8.72 -7.95
N ARG A 69 3.50 -9.66 -8.39
CA ARG A 69 4.80 -9.95 -7.76
C ARG A 69 5.85 -8.92 -8.13
N ASN A 70 5.65 -8.21 -9.23
CA ASN A 70 6.58 -7.22 -9.79
C ASN A 70 5.95 -5.81 -9.81
N ILE A 71 5.16 -5.47 -8.79
CA ILE A 71 4.64 -4.11 -8.63
C ILE A 71 5.74 -3.19 -8.09
N GLU A 72 5.85 -2.02 -8.70
CA GLU A 72 6.73 -0.94 -8.25
C GLU A 72 5.91 0.28 -7.81
N ALA A 73 6.39 0.99 -6.79
CA ALA A 73 5.82 2.24 -6.32
C ALA A 73 6.90 3.32 -6.28
N HIS A 74 6.66 4.42 -6.99
CA HIS A 74 7.57 5.56 -7.09
C HIS A 74 6.90 6.82 -6.57
N LEU A 75 7.57 7.56 -5.69
CA LEU A 75 7.08 8.83 -5.18
C LEU A 75 7.93 9.97 -5.75
N TYR A 76 7.30 10.84 -6.53
CA TYR A 76 7.95 11.97 -7.17
C TYR A 76 7.65 13.26 -6.43
N ASN A 77 8.71 13.98 -6.06
CA ASN A 77 8.66 15.29 -5.39
C ASN A 77 7.72 15.32 -4.18
N ASP A 78 7.58 14.20 -3.47
CA ASP A 78 6.68 14.06 -2.32
C ASP A 78 5.18 14.33 -2.61
N ILE A 79 4.76 14.40 -3.88
CA ILE A 79 3.40 14.80 -4.29
C ILE A 79 2.71 13.72 -5.13
N LEU A 80 3.43 13.10 -6.07
CA LEU A 80 2.85 12.16 -7.02
C LEU A 80 3.30 10.73 -6.71
N LEU A 81 2.37 9.90 -6.27
CA LEU A 81 2.59 8.46 -6.15
C LEU A 81 2.22 7.79 -7.48
N GLU A 82 3.21 7.19 -8.13
CA GLU A 82 3.04 6.36 -9.31
C GLU A 82 3.14 4.89 -8.90
N ILE A 83 2.17 4.07 -9.33
CA ILE A 83 2.19 2.63 -9.15
C ILE A 83 2.29 2.00 -10.54
N LYS A 84 3.34 1.21 -10.74
CA LYS A 84 3.62 0.51 -11.99
C LYS A 84 3.45 -0.98 -11.77
N ASN A 85 2.78 -1.62 -12.71
CA ASN A 85 2.67 -3.07 -12.78
C ASN A 85 3.00 -3.54 -14.19
N THR A 86 3.64 -4.69 -14.29
CA THR A 86 3.78 -5.41 -15.55
C THR A 86 2.56 -6.29 -15.77
N LYS A 87 2.30 -6.66 -17.02
CA LYS A 87 1.39 -7.77 -17.32
C LYS A 87 2.13 -9.07 -17.04
N GLU A 88 1.45 -10.05 -16.43
CA GLU A 88 1.96 -11.42 -16.43
C GLU A 88 2.08 -11.85 -17.89
N ALA A 89 3.25 -12.37 -18.27
CA ALA A 89 3.43 -12.94 -19.58
C ALA A 89 2.49 -14.15 -19.69
N THR A 90 1.38 -13.99 -20.40
CA THR A 90 0.51 -15.11 -20.73
C THR A 90 1.34 -16.09 -21.55
N GLY A 91 1.68 -17.23 -20.96
CA GLY A 91 2.28 -18.33 -21.71
C GLY A 91 1.23 -18.92 -22.63
N LEU A 92 1.12 -18.36 -23.85
CA LEU A 92 0.80 -18.98 -25.15
C LEU A 92 0.60 -17.90 -26.23
#